data_AF-A0A3P3Q2Z2-F1
#
_entry.id   AF-A0A3P3Q2Z2-F1
#
_cell.length_a   1.000
_cell.length_b   1.000
_cell.length_c   1.000
_cell.angle_alpha   90.00
_cell.angle_beta   90.00
_cell.angle_gamma   90.00
#
_symmetry.space_group_name_H-M   'P 1'
#
loop_
_entity.id
_entity.type
_entity.pdbx_description
1 polymer ?
#
loop_
_entity_poly.entity_id
_entity_poly.type
_entity_poly.pdbx_seq_one_letter_code
_entity_poly.pdbx_strand_id
1 'polypeptide(L)'
;MADAILMSGGVGGVTSDDVTARREHVLQGYTALTSDSNDEPVQGSMVNRGNMVDTVSFENAYWASKFLARMEQGFYLQNGQYKPCVAIPYEVLAQVVGVDRSKMLDTLTIAGKQGQIKSINTQDSNYRANKSTAYGIDWWSDTNNPVFWIDFPHGNGYYNRPDGHPHTCIDAVNLGDVTADKVMRGFTATSKHGVKFAGTMPDLQSGRTVFNSATFDNELASGVANKGFYLNGTYFAYSLNQNYGYAGIYNGGMNFNLSTGFPGLKSRRIGCVLSQSINLTPFRQIVISYRTLANIQGNPYATLEAYVARVSTRRLIDVAGAGKVDAIDVLRQDTASPAINRTGQIVLNVADINEQTFVSFGAYCNSDRGSDVFAGAVQITKIDFLN
;
A
#
# COMPACT_ATOMS: atom_id res chain seq x y z
N MET A 1 -66.25 -73.64 14.53
CA MET A 1 -67.65 -73.73 14.03
C MET A 1 -67.89 -72.48 13.22
N ALA A 2 -68.11 -72.61 11.92
CA ALA A 2 -68.64 -71.52 11.10
C ALA A 2 -70.16 -71.58 11.26
N ASP A 3 -70.76 -70.59 11.93
CA ASP A 3 -72.19 -70.34 11.74
C ASP A 3 -72.35 -69.89 10.30
N ALA A 4 -73.00 -70.73 9.48
CA ALA A 4 -73.45 -70.31 8.17
C ALA A 4 -74.26 -69.01 8.33
N ILE A 5 -74.19 -68.11 7.33
CA ILE A 5 -75.17 -67.02 7.21
C ILE A 5 -76.52 -67.70 6.94
N LEU A 6 -77.20 -68.13 8.01
CA LEU A 6 -78.53 -68.70 7.96
C LEU A 6 -79.50 -67.53 7.79
N MET A 7 -79.84 -67.25 6.54
CA MET A 7 -80.97 -66.38 6.22
C MET A 7 -82.25 -67.01 6.78
N SER A 8 -82.92 -66.30 7.68
CA SER A 8 -84.21 -66.72 8.21
C SER A 8 -85.27 -66.68 7.09
N GLY A 9 -85.70 -67.85 6.62
CA GLY A 9 -86.99 -68.12 5.99
C GLY A 9 -87.34 -67.38 4.68
N GLY A 10 -87.30 -68.10 3.56
CA GLY A 10 -88.15 -67.84 2.39
C GLY A 10 -87.54 -67.11 1.19
N VAL A 11 -86.22 -66.92 1.14
CA VAL A 11 -85.50 -66.33 -0.01
C VAL A 11 -84.41 -67.30 -0.47
N GLY A 12 -84.23 -67.45 -1.79
CA GLY A 12 -83.20 -68.31 -2.38
C GLY A 12 -81.82 -67.93 -1.84
N GLY A 13 -81.00 -68.93 -1.48
CA GLY A 13 -79.68 -68.71 -0.91
C GLY A 13 -78.78 -67.93 -1.87
N VAL A 14 -77.91 -67.09 -1.30
CA VAL A 14 -76.88 -66.36 -2.06
C VAL A 14 -75.82 -67.35 -2.51
N THR A 15 -75.61 -67.49 -3.81
CA THR A 15 -74.55 -68.35 -4.41
C THR A 15 -73.31 -67.51 -4.74
N SER A 16 -72.22 -68.15 -5.17
CA SER A 16 -71.05 -67.44 -5.67
C SER A 16 -71.37 -66.56 -6.89
N ASP A 17 -72.43 -66.86 -7.64
CA ASP A 17 -72.87 -66.05 -8.79
C ASP A 17 -73.53 -64.73 -8.36
N ASP A 18 -74.04 -64.65 -7.12
CA ASP A 18 -74.71 -63.46 -6.58
C ASP A 18 -73.74 -62.44 -5.94
N VAL A 19 -72.45 -62.78 -5.81
CA VAL A 19 -71.42 -61.92 -5.20
C VAL A 19 -70.41 -61.43 -6.23
N THR A 20 -69.79 -60.28 -5.97
CA THR A 20 -68.77 -59.68 -6.87
C THR A 20 -67.35 -59.69 -6.29
N ALA A 21 -67.21 -59.90 -4.98
CA ALA A 21 -65.92 -60.02 -4.34
C ALA A 21 -65.23 -61.31 -4.79
N ARG A 22 -63.94 -61.24 -5.14
CA ARG A 22 -63.06 -62.40 -5.38
C ARG A 22 -62.20 -62.63 -4.14
N ARG A 23 -61.52 -63.78 -4.03
CA ARG A 23 -60.58 -64.04 -2.91
C ARG A 23 -59.58 -62.90 -2.68
N GLU A 24 -59.09 -62.25 -3.75
CA GLU A 24 -58.15 -61.12 -3.68
C GLU A 24 -58.72 -59.82 -3.10
N HIS A 25 -60.05 -59.72 -2.99
CA HIS A 25 -60.75 -58.61 -2.34
C HIS A 25 -60.98 -58.87 -0.84
N VAL A 26 -60.73 -60.09 -0.35
CA VAL A 26 -60.95 -60.50 1.04
C VAL A 26 -59.62 -60.61 1.77
N LEU A 27 -59.55 -60.06 2.99
CA LEU A 27 -58.34 -60.06 3.83
C LEU A 27 -57.92 -61.48 4.23
N GLN A 28 -56.63 -61.79 4.14
CA GLN A 28 -56.07 -63.04 4.63
C GLN A 28 -56.43 -63.27 6.11
N GLY A 29 -56.83 -64.51 6.43
CA GLY A 29 -57.31 -64.91 7.76
C GLY A 29 -58.82 -64.77 7.93
N TYR A 30 -59.51 -64.08 7.01
CA TYR A 30 -60.98 -64.03 6.96
C TYR A 30 -61.51 -64.99 5.90
N THR A 31 -62.63 -65.65 6.22
CA THR A 31 -63.36 -66.52 5.29
C THR A 31 -64.59 -65.80 4.77
N ALA A 32 -64.87 -65.90 3.47
CA ALA A 32 -66.08 -65.35 2.85
C ALA A 32 -66.52 -66.22 1.66
N LEU A 33 -67.80 -66.09 1.28
CA LEU A 33 -68.28 -66.54 -0.03
C LEU A 33 -67.78 -65.53 -1.08
N THR A 34 -67.14 -66.00 -2.16
CA THR A 34 -66.59 -65.13 -3.22
C THR A 34 -67.00 -65.65 -4.60
N SER A 35 -66.95 -64.80 -5.63
CA SER A 35 -67.41 -65.18 -6.97
C SER A 35 -66.57 -66.27 -7.64
N ASP A 36 -65.38 -66.50 -7.11
CA ASP A 36 -64.46 -67.56 -7.51
C ASP A 36 -64.47 -68.76 -6.54
N SER A 37 -65.43 -68.83 -5.60
CA SER A 37 -65.44 -69.82 -4.52
C SER A 37 -66.22 -71.10 -4.78
N ASN A 38 -66.98 -71.19 -5.88
CA ASN A 38 -67.86 -72.32 -6.22
C ASN A 38 -68.81 -72.68 -5.07
N ASP A 39 -69.59 -71.72 -4.61
CA ASP A 39 -70.54 -71.85 -3.49
C ASP A 39 -69.96 -72.23 -2.12
N GLU A 40 -68.63 -72.34 -2.00
CA GLU A 40 -67.96 -72.69 -0.75
C GLU A 40 -67.35 -71.46 -0.06
N PRO A 41 -67.40 -71.35 1.28
CA PRO A 41 -66.63 -70.35 2.01
C PRO A 41 -65.13 -70.57 1.83
N VAL A 42 -64.41 -69.54 1.38
CA VAL A 42 -62.97 -69.60 1.09
C VAL A 42 -62.20 -68.52 1.84
N GLN A 43 -60.93 -68.80 2.12
CA GLN A 43 -60.02 -67.84 2.73
C GLN A 43 -59.65 -66.73 1.74
N GLY A 44 -59.64 -65.49 2.23
CA GLY A 44 -59.16 -64.34 1.47
C GLY A 44 -57.67 -64.41 1.16
N SER A 45 -57.27 -63.79 0.05
CA SER A 45 -55.87 -63.74 -0.39
C SER A 45 -55.24 -62.35 -0.33
N MET A 46 -55.98 -61.29 0.05
CA MET A 46 -55.43 -59.94 0.21
C MET A 46 -54.43 -59.90 1.37
N VAL A 47 -53.17 -59.58 1.07
CA VAL A 47 -52.07 -59.56 2.04
C VAL A 47 -52.29 -58.45 3.08
N ASN A 48 -52.18 -58.79 4.36
CA ASN A 48 -52.10 -57.81 5.45
C ASN A 48 -50.66 -57.28 5.56
N ARG A 49 -50.47 -55.98 5.32
CA ARG A 49 -49.15 -55.33 5.27
C ARG A 49 -48.73 -54.68 6.59
N GLY A 50 -49.56 -54.74 7.63
CA GLY A 50 -49.25 -54.02 8.87
C GLY A 50 -49.77 -52.58 8.87
N ASN A 51 -49.27 -51.77 9.81
CA ASN A 51 -49.58 -50.34 9.92
C ASN A 51 -48.53 -49.44 9.28
N MET A 52 -47.25 -49.81 9.37
CA MET A 52 -46.14 -49.07 8.76
C MET A 52 -45.38 -50.02 7.84
N VAL A 53 -45.08 -49.57 6.63
CA VAL A 53 -44.23 -50.27 5.67
C VAL A 53 -43.15 -49.33 5.15
N ASP A 54 -41.97 -49.86 4.84
CA ASP A 54 -41.01 -49.11 4.06
C ASP A 54 -41.51 -48.93 2.62
N THR A 55 -41.16 -47.80 2.01
CA THR A 55 -41.45 -47.50 0.62
C THR A 55 -40.78 -48.52 -0.31
N VAL A 56 -41.51 -49.04 -1.28
CA VAL A 56 -40.99 -49.94 -2.33
C VAL A 56 -40.13 -49.16 -3.32
N SER A 57 -40.57 -47.95 -3.65
CA SER A 57 -39.78 -47.00 -4.40
C SER A 57 -40.07 -45.58 -3.93
N PHE A 58 -39.04 -44.74 -3.96
CA PHE A 58 -39.16 -43.31 -3.72
C PHE A 58 -38.52 -42.57 -4.89
N GLU A 59 -39.29 -41.73 -5.56
CA GLU A 59 -38.86 -41.12 -6.83
C GLU A 59 -39.20 -39.63 -6.89
N ASN A 60 -38.30 -38.86 -7.51
CA ASN A 60 -38.53 -37.46 -7.85
C ASN A 60 -39.32 -37.39 -9.15
N ALA A 61 -40.65 -37.26 -9.04
CA ALA A 61 -41.53 -37.07 -10.18
C ALA A 61 -41.50 -35.60 -10.64
N TYR A 62 -40.36 -35.18 -11.19
CA TYR A 62 -40.10 -33.80 -11.62
C TYR A 62 -41.15 -33.30 -12.62
N TRP A 63 -41.71 -34.19 -13.46
CA TRP A 63 -42.79 -33.88 -14.40
C TRP A 63 -44.10 -33.45 -13.73
N ALA A 64 -44.28 -33.79 -12.45
CA ALA A 64 -45.47 -33.43 -11.67
C ALA A 64 -45.12 -32.60 -10.43
N SER A 65 -43.88 -32.09 -10.33
CA SER A 65 -43.36 -31.26 -9.23
C SER A 65 -43.65 -31.84 -7.84
N LYS A 66 -43.51 -33.16 -7.67
CA LYS A 66 -43.74 -33.85 -6.40
C LYS A 66 -42.84 -35.08 -6.26
N PHE A 67 -42.69 -35.56 -5.03
CA PHE A 67 -42.10 -36.88 -4.78
C PHE A 67 -43.20 -37.93 -4.70
N LEU A 68 -42.93 -39.13 -5.20
CA LEU A 68 -43.82 -40.29 -5.06
C LEU A 68 -43.15 -41.31 -4.15
N ALA A 69 -43.89 -41.77 -3.14
CA ALA A 69 -43.55 -42.91 -2.31
C ALA A 69 -44.54 -44.02 -2.63
N ARG A 70 -44.05 -45.14 -3.18
CA ARG A 70 -44.89 -46.27 -3.58
C ARG A 70 -44.88 -47.34 -2.50
N MET A 71 -46.02 -47.96 -2.30
CA MET A 71 -46.20 -49.09 -1.40
C MET A 71 -46.77 -50.27 -2.17
N GLU A 72 -46.55 -51.48 -1.65
CA GLU A 72 -47.15 -52.68 -2.22
C GLU A 72 -48.68 -52.63 -2.18
N GLN A 73 -49.34 -53.37 -3.06
CA GLN A 73 -50.79 -53.56 -2.93
C GLN A 73 -51.09 -54.45 -1.70
N GLY A 74 -52.22 -54.19 -1.05
CA GLY A 74 -52.69 -54.96 0.10
C GLY A 74 -53.55 -54.15 1.08
N PHE A 75 -53.86 -54.76 2.21
CA PHE A 75 -54.57 -54.14 3.31
C PHE A 75 -53.59 -53.53 4.31
N TYR A 76 -53.87 -52.31 4.75
CA TYR A 76 -53.07 -51.57 5.73
C TYR A 76 -53.91 -51.24 6.94
N LEU A 77 -53.47 -51.73 8.11
CA LEU A 77 -54.28 -51.62 9.32
C LEU A 77 -54.00 -50.33 10.08
N GLN A 78 -55.03 -49.76 10.70
CA GLN A 78 -54.89 -48.74 11.72
C GLN A 78 -54.41 -49.40 13.03
N ASN A 79 -53.38 -48.83 13.66
CA ASN A 79 -52.86 -49.31 14.94
C ASN A 79 -53.23 -48.34 16.07
N GLY A 80 -54.30 -48.65 16.80
CA GLY A 80 -54.87 -47.73 17.79
C GLY A 80 -55.29 -46.41 17.14
N GLN A 81 -54.61 -45.32 17.48
CA GLN A 81 -54.84 -43.99 16.91
C GLN A 81 -54.01 -43.69 15.64
N TYR A 82 -53.02 -44.52 15.31
CA TYR A 82 -52.09 -44.26 14.20
C TYR A 82 -52.65 -44.78 12.88
N LYS A 83 -52.87 -43.86 11.93
CA LYS A 83 -53.20 -44.20 10.54
C LYS A 83 -52.03 -44.94 9.88
N PRO A 84 -52.30 -45.83 8.90
CA PRO A 84 -51.24 -46.50 8.18
C PRO A 84 -50.35 -45.49 7.44
N CYS A 85 -49.06 -45.80 7.32
CA CYS A 85 -48.08 -44.90 6.70
C CYS A 85 -47.00 -45.65 5.93
N VAL A 86 -46.36 -44.91 5.01
CA VAL A 86 -45.19 -45.35 4.27
C VAL A 86 -43.97 -44.64 4.85
N ALA A 87 -43.02 -45.41 5.36
CA ALA A 87 -41.75 -44.94 5.86
C ALA A 87 -40.74 -44.82 4.70
N ILE A 88 -39.92 -43.77 4.73
CA ILE A 88 -38.85 -43.56 3.76
C ILE A 88 -37.54 -43.48 4.55
N PRO A 89 -36.59 -44.41 4.35
CA PRO A 89 -35.28 -44.34 4.99
C PRO A 89 -34.57 -43.03 4.64
N TYR A 90 -33.88 -42.43 5.61
CA TYR A 90 -33.19 -41.15 5.42
C TYR A 90 -32.15 -41.18 4.31
N GLU A 91 -31.45 -42.30 4.13
CA GLU A 91 -30.49 -42.46 3.03
C GLU A 91 -31.17 -42.40 1.66
N VAL A 92 -32.31 -43.08 1.50
CA VAL A 92 -33.13 -43.07 0.28
C VAL A 92 -33.66 -41.66 0.02
N LEU A 93 -34.20 -41.00 1.05
CA LEU A 93 -34.69 -39.62 0.95
C LEU A 93 -33.56 -38.69 0.49
N ALA A 94 -32.43 -38.68 1.20
CA ALA A 94 -31.29 -37.81 0.91
C ALA A 94 -30.77 -37.99 -0.52
N GLN A 95 -30.68 -39.23 -0.99
CA GLN A 95 -30.25 -39.55 -2.34
C GLN A 95 -31.24 -39.03 -3.40
N VAL A 96 -32.53 -39.29 -3.24
CA VAL A 96 -33.57 -38.96 -4.24
C VAL A 96 -33.83 -37.46 -4.32
N VAL A 97 -33.80 -36.75 -3.18
CA VAL A 97 -34.01 -35.30 -3.14
C VAL A 97 -32.74 -34.49 -3.46
N GLY A 98 -31.60 -35.17 -3.66
CA GLY A 98 -30.35 -34.53 -4.07
C GLY A 98 -29.63 -33.77 -2.96
N VAL A 99 -29.62 -34.28 -1.72
CA VAL A 99 -28.88 -33.68 -0.61
C VAL A 99 -27.37 -33.79 -0.86
N ASP A 100 -26.75 -32.69 -1.30
CA ASP A 100 -25.32 -32.58 -1.48
C ASP A 100 -24.66 -31.88 -0.29
N ARG A 101 -23.90 -32.66 0.49
CA ARG A 101 -23.20 -32.19 1.69
C ARG A 101 -22.15 -31.11 1.37
N SER A 102 -21.58 -31.12 0.17
CA SER A 102 -20.57 -30.14 -0.26
C SER A 102 -21.16 -28.75 -0.50
N LYS A 103 -22.49 -28.64 -0.55
CA LYS A 103 -23.25 -27.40 -0.76
C LYS A 103 -23.96 -26.91 0.50
N MET A 104 -23.74 -27.56 1.64
CA MET A 104 -24.43 -27.29 2.91
C MET A 104 -23.45 -26.81 3.97
N LEU A 105 -23.89 -25.86 4.81
CA LEU A 105 -23.15 -25.45 5.99
C LEU A 105 -22.97 -26.64 6.96
N ASP A 106 -21.83 -26.67 7.64
CA ASP A 106 -21.47 -27.67 8.64
C ASP A 106 -22.41 -27.72 9.84
N THR A 107 -23.18 -26.66 10.09
CA THR A 107 -24.23 -26.59 11.10
C THR A 107 -25.59 -27.11 10.64
N LEU A 108 -25.77 -27.36 9.34
CA LEU A 108 -27.03 -27.83 8.76
C LEU A 108 -27.03 -29.36 8.57
N THR A 109 -28.06 -30.02 9.07
CA THR A 109 -28.31 -31.46 8.87
C THR A 109 -29.64 -31.69 8.18
N ILE A 110 -29.64 -32.42 7.07
CA ILE A 110 -30.84 -32.81 6.33
C ILE A 110 -30.81 -34.33 6.15
N ALA A 111 -31.89 -35.02 6.57
CA ALA A 111 -32.03 -36.48 6.45
C ALA A 111 -30.77 -37.23 6.95
N GLY A 112 -30.25 -36.84 8.12
CA GLY A 112 -29.06 -37.45 8.73
C GLY A 112 -27.72 -37.13 8.04
N LYS A 113 -27.70 -36.35 6.95
CA LYS A 113 -26.47 -35.90 6.29
C LYS A 113 -26.13 -34.48 6.75
N GLN A 114 -25.01 -34.35 7.47
CA GLN A 114 -24.46 -33.05 7.88
C GLN A 114 -23.64 -32.42 6.74
N GLY A 115 -23.76 -31.10 6.57
CA GLY A 115 -23.01 -30.32 5.59
C GLY A 115 -21.50 -30.28 5.84
N GLN A 116 -20.76 -29.77 4.86
CA GLN A 116 -19.29 -29.74 4.85
C GLN A 116 -18.69 -28.33 4.70
N ILE A 117 -19.49 -27.32 4.36
CA ILE A 117 -19.02 -25.94 4.25
C ILE A 117 -18.81 -25.40 5.65
N LYS A 118 -17.56 -25.12 5.99
CA LYS A 118 -17.21 -24.55 7.30
C LYS A 118 -17.81 -23.17 7.48
N SER A 119 -18.33 -22.91 8.68
CA SER A 119 -18.73 -21.58 9.12
C SER A 119 -17.59 -20.93 9.91
N ILE A 120 -17.08 -19.78 9.46
CA ILE A 120 -15.95 -19.09 10.10
C ILE A 120 -16.41 -17.72 10.61
N ASN A 121 -16.47 -17.56 11.93
CA ASN A 121 -16.73 -16.26 12.53
C ASN A 121 -15.43 -15.43 12.57
N THR A 122 -15.36 -14.40 11.74
CA THR A 122 -14.17 -13.55 11.61
C THR A 122 -13.83 -12.76 12.88
N GLN A 123 -14.79 -12.59 13.80
CA GLN A 123 -14.60 -11.89 15.08
C GLN A 123 -14.01 -12.77 16.19
N ASP A 124 -13.89 -14.07 15.99
CA ASP A 124 -13.43 -14.99 17.03
C ASP A 124 -12.09 -14.57 17.65
N SER A 125 -12.04 -14.64 18.98
CA SER A 125 -10.91 -14.14 19.78
C SER A 125 -10.56 -12.68 19.43
N ASN A 126 -11.57 -11.83 19.23
CA ASN A 126 -11.42 -10.45 18.80
C ASN A 126 -10.59 -10.35 17.49
N TYR A 127 -10.90 -11.12 16.44
CA TYR A 127 -10.13 -11.13 15.18
C TYR A 127 -8.71 -11.75 15.26
N ARG A 128 -8.36 -12.46 16.34
CA ARG A 128 -7.02 -13.09 16.48
C ARG A 128 -6.99 -14.55 16.05
N ALA A 129 -8.13 -15.25 16.03
CA ALA A 129 -8.17 -16.68 15.71
C ALA A 129 -8.09 -16.95 14.20
N ASN A 130 -8.75 -16.12 13.39
CA ASN A 130 -8.96 -16.35 11.95
C ASN A 130 -8.18 -15.32 11.11
N LYS A 131 -6.89 -15.14 11.40
CA LYS A 131 -5.99 -14.27 10.64
C LYS A 131 -5.38 -15.02 9.46
N SER A 132 -5.14 -14.32 8.37
CA SER A 132 -4.32 -14.82 7.26
C SER A 132 -2.83 -14.67 7.54
N THR A 133 -2.09 -15.67 7.11
CA THR A 133 -0.62 -15.69 7.11
C THR A 133 -0.04 -15.48 5.71
N ALA A 134 -0.89 -15.42 4.68
CA ALA A 134 -0.49 -15.27 3.29
C ALA A 134 -1.11 -13.99 2.71
N TYR A 135 -0.24 -13.06 2.36
CA TYR A 135 -0.58 -11.77 1.79
C TYR A 135 0.63 -11.23 1.01
N GLY A 136 0.40 -10.24 0.16
CA GLY A 136 1.49 -9.60 -0.58
C GLY A 136 1.02 -8.62 -1.63
N ILE A 137 1.98 -8.23 -2.47
CA ILE A 137 1.71 -7.44 -3.66
C ILE A 137 1.71 -8.39 -4.86
N ASP A 138 0.62 -8.37 -5.61
CA ASP A 138 0.49 -9.09 -6.86
C ASP A 138 1.06 -8.22 -7.98
N TRP A 139 2.23 -8.63 -8.50
CA TRP A 139 2.86 -8.03 -9.68
C TRP A 139 2.67 -8.88 -10.94
N TRP A 140 2.04 -10.05 -10.82
CA TRP A 140 1.93 -11.06 -11.88
C TRP A 140 0.60 -10.97 -12.64
N SER A 141 -0.46 -10.42 -12.06
CA SER A 141 -1.72 -10.15 -12.76
C SER A 141 -1.62 -8.93 -13.68
N ASP A 142 -1.11 -7.80 -13.15
CA ASP A 142 -0.81 -6.58 -13.90
C ASP A 142 0.33 -5.81 -13.22
N THR A 143 1.51 -5.78 -13.85
CA THR A 143 2.68 -5.10 -13.29
C THR A 143 2.52 -3.58 -13.20
N ASN A 144 1.64 -2.97 -14.01
CA ASN A 144 1.42 -1.52 -13.98
C ASN A 144 0.33 -1.09 -12.99
N ASN A 145 -0.48 -2.05 -12.51
CA ASN A 145 -1.54 -1.80 -11.55
C ASN A 145 -1.61 -2.94 -10.52
N PRO A 146 -0.58 -3.10 -9.68
CA PRO A 146 -0.51 -4.19 -8.73
C PRO A 146 -1.58 -4.06 -7.66
N VAL A 147 -2.14 -5.20 -7.23
CA VAL A 147 -3.11 -5.27 -6.14
C VAL A 147 -2.48 -5.82 -4.87
N PHE A 148 -3.00 -5.42 -3.71
CA PHE A 148 -2.67 -6.07 -2.45
C PHE A 148 -3.62 -7.24 -2.23
N TRP A 149 -3.08 -8.45 -2.18
CA TRP A 149 -3.86 -9.67 -1.98
C TRP A 149 -3.69 -10.19 -0.55
N ILE A 150 -4.73 -10.86 -0.07
CA ILE A 150 -4.76 -11.54 1.22
C ILE A 150 -5.57 -12.82 1.04
N ASP A 151 -5.02 -13.97 1.44
CA ASP A 151 -5.76 -15.22 1.41
C ASP A 151 -6.82 -15.27 2.52
N PHE A 152 -7.92 -15.96 2.25
CA PHE A 152 -8.84 -16.36 3.29
C PHE A 152 -8.23 -17.55 4.08
N PRO A 153 -8.06 -17.44 5.41
CA PRO A 153 -7.21 -18.36 6.19
C PRO A 153 -7.71 -19.80 6.25
N HIS A 154 -8.99 -20.04 5.98
CA HIS A 154 -9.60 -21.37 5.97
C HIS A 154 -10.03 -21.80 4.57
N GLY A 155 -9.54 -21.13 3.52
CA GLY A 155 -9.92 -21.36 2.13
C GLY A 155 -11.42 -21.14 1.92
N ASN A 156 -12.04 -22.00 1.11
CA ASN A 156 -13.47 -21.97 0.82
C ASN A 156 -14.30 -22.19 2.09
N GLY A 157 -15.18 -21.25 2.42
CA GLY A 157 -16.04 -21.33 3.58
C GLY A 157 -17.05 -20.19 3.65
N TYR A 158 -17.95 -20.27 4.61
CA TYR A 158 -18.91 -19.22 4.92
C TYR A 158 -18.35 -18.31 6.02
N TYR A 159 -17.70 -17.22 5.60
CA TYR A 159 -17.18 -16.19 6.49
C TYR A 159 -18.30 -15.28 6.96
N ASN A 160 -18.44 -15.14 8.28
CA ASN A 160 -19.51 -14.37 8.88
C ASN A 160 -19.01 -13.48 10.02
N ARG A 161 -19.85 -12.49 10.37
CA ARG A 161 -19.70 -11.62 11.53
C ARG A 161 -21.08 -11.04 11.90
N PRO A 162 -21.38 -10.79 13.20
CA PRO A 162 -22.70 -10.29 13.62
C PRO A 162 -23.13 -8.97 13.00
N ASP A 163 -22.18 -8.12 12.59
CA ASP A 163 -22.46 -6.83 11.96
C ASP A 163 -22.60 -6.91 10.42
N GLY A 164 -22.56 -8.12 9.84
CA GLY A 164 -22.68 -8.32 8.39
C GLY A 164 -21.44 -7.96 7.58
N HIS A 165 -20.31 -7.62 8.21
CA HIS A 165 -19.10 -7.17 7.54
C HIS A 165 -17.88 -8.08 7.84
N PRO A 166 -17.89 -9.36 7.43
CA PRO A 166 -16.74 -10.23 7.65
C PRO A 166 -15.50 -9.70 6.96
N HIS A 167 -14.34 -9.82 7.61
CA HIS A 167 -13.05 -9.49 7.01
C HIS A 167 -11.95 -10.42 7.49
N THR A 168 -10.86 -10.47 6.74
CA THR A 168 -9.63 -11.14 7.13
C THR A 168 -8.65 -10.14 7.72
N CYS A 169 -7.98 -10.53 8.80
CA CYS A 169 -6.90 -9.77 9.42
C CYS A 169 -5.53 -10.40 9.10
N ILE A 170 -4.47 -9.61 9.18
CA ILE A 170 -3.08 -10.07 9.17
C ILE A 170 -2.36 -9.55 10.41
N ASP A 171 -1.24 -10.15 10.78
CA ASP A 171 -0.39 -9.62 11.84
C ASP A 171 0.41 -8.40 11.38
N ALA A 172 0.09 -7.23 11.93
CA ALA A 172 0.74 -5.97 11.55
C ALA A 172 2.25 -5.95 11.82
N VAL A 173 2.75 -6.77 12.77
CA VAL A 173 4.20 -6.89 13.03
C VAL A 173 4.96 -7.40 11.81
N ASN A 174 4.32 -8.17 10.95
CA ASN A 174 4.93 -8.70 9.72
C ASN A 174 5.01 -7.66 8.59
N LEU A 175 4.45 -6.46 8.79
CA LEU A 175 4.62 -5.31 7.89
C LEU A 175 5.91 -4.51 8.17
N GLY A 176 6.69 -4.92 9.18
CA GLY A 176 7.88 -4.19 9.63
C GLY A 176 7.56 -3.09 10.65
N ASP A 177 8.57 -2.28 10.98
CA ASP A 177 8.55 -1.35 12.11
C ASP A 177 9.08 0.06 11.80
N VAL A 178 9.23 0.40 10.52
CA VAL A 178 9.66 1.75 10.12
C VAL A 178 8.67 2.81 10.63
N THR A 179 9.21 3.91 11.14
CA THR A 179 8.46 5.10 11.61
C THR A 179 8.62 6.25 10.62
N ALA A 180 7.77 7.26 10.71
CA ALA A 180 7.76 8.39 9.76
C ALA A 180 9.10 9.16 9.72
N ASP A 181 9.85 9.24 10.82
CA ASP A 181 11.17 9.88 10.88
C ASP A 181 12.28 9.09 10.19
N LYS A 182 12.00 7.85 9.75
CA LYS A 182 12.90 6.99 8.99
C LYS A 182 12.52 6.84 7.52
N VAL A 183 11.44 7.49 7.10
CA VAL A 183 11.00 7.54 5.70
C VAL A 183 11.25 8.95 5.17
N MET A 184 11.85 9.04 3.99
CA MET A 184 12.18 10.32 3.36
C MET A 184 10.92 11.13 3.02
N ARG A 185 10.97 12.45 3.23
CA ARG A 185 9.90 13.36 2.81
C ARG A 185 9.60 13.18 1.32
N GLY A 186 8.32 13.18 0.96
CA GLY A 186 7.86 12.89 -0.39
C GLY A 186 7.59 11.40 -0.68
N PHE A 187 7.98 10.50 0.22
CA PHE A 187 7.71 9.06 0.11
C PHE A 187 6.74 8.60 1.21
N THR A 188 6.11 7.43 1.01
CA THR A 188 5.19 6.81 1.97
C THR A 188 5.60 5.38 2.30
N ALA A 189 5.23 4.89 3.49
CA ALA A 189 5.45 3.51 3.89
C ALA A 189 4.22 2.91 4.62
N THR A 190 4.21 1.58 4.73
CA THR A 190 3.27 0.82 5.55
C THR A 190 4.07 -0.05 6.51
N SER A 191 3.70 -0.05 7.79
CA SER A 191 4.35 -0.83 8.85
C SER A 191 3.35 -1.10 9.98
N LYS A 192 3.79 -1.73 11.07
CA LYS A 192 2.98 -1.85 12.29
C LYS A 192 2.55 -0.50 12.90
N HIS A 193 3.15 0.61 12.46
CA HIS A 193 2.85 1.97 12.92
C HIS A 193 1.82 2.72 12.05
N GLY A 194 1.38 2.15 10.94
CA GLY A 194 0.35 2.75 10.09
C GLY A 194 0.41 2.27 8.63
N VAL A 195 -0.62 2.61 7.86
CA VAL A 195 -0.71 2.29 6.43
C VAL A 195 -0.53 3.57 5.63
N LYS A 196 0.35 3.54 4.62
CA LYS A 196 0.63 4.67 3.71
C LYS A 196 0.93 5.99 4.44
N PHE A 197 1.65 5.95 5.55
CA PHE A 197 2.05 7.16 6.27
C PHE A 197 3.17 7.89 5.53
N ALA A 198 3.16 9.22 5.62
CA ALA A 198 4.15 10.08 4.96
C ALA A 198 5.47 10.14 5.73
N GLY A 199 6.59 10.16 5.00
CA GLY A 199 7.91 10.36 5.56
C GLY A 199 8.18 11.79 6.03
N THR A 200 8.98 11.92 7.08
CA THR A 200 9.39 13.19 7.68
C THR A 200 10.90 13.38 7.71
N MET A 201 11.67 12.33 7.39
CA MET A 201 13.13 12.38 7.29
C MET A 201 13.53 13.39 6.21
N PRO A 202 14.34 14.43 6.55
CA PRO A 202 14.85 15.36 5.56
C PRO A 202 15.58 14.63 4.44
N ASP A 203 15.34 15.05 3.21
CA ASP A 203 16.15 14.62 2.08
C ASP A 203 17.46 15.42 2.11
N LEU A 204 18.53 14.79 2.60
CA LEU A 204 19.85 15.41 2.65
C LEU A 204 20.59 15.34 1.32
N GLN A 205 19.94 14.84 0.24
CA GLN A 205 20.33 14.76 -1.18
C GLN A 205 21.84 14.65 -1.44
N SER A 206 22.25 13.59 -2.15
CA SER A 206 23.62 13.34 -2.66
C SER A 206 24.14 14.38 -3.67
N GLY A 207 23.76 15.65 -3.55
CA GLY A 207 24.01 16.75 -4.45
C GLY A 207 22.89 17.78 -4.39
N ARG A 208 23.22 19.07 -4.25
CA ARG A 208 22.25 20.17 -4.17
C ARG A 208 22.76 21.43 -4.85
N THR A 209 21.93 22.02 -5.71
CA THR A 209 22.20 23.34 -6.28
C THR A 209 21.70 24.42 -5.32
N VAL A 210 22.62 25.07 -4.61
CA VAL A 210 22.32 26.10 -3.60
C VAL A 210 22.03 27.46 -4.23
N PHE A 211 22.65 27.74 -5.38
CA PHE A 211 22.39 28.93 -6.17
C PHE A 211 22.36 28.59 -7.65
N ASN A 212 21.38 29.09 -8.39
CA ASN A 212 21.30 28.95 -9.84
C ASN A 212 20.64 30.17 -10.46
N SER A 213 21.33 30.81 -11.42
CA SER A 213 20.74 31.80 -12.32
C SER A 213 19.97 32.92 -11.59
N ALA A 214 20.55 33.48 -10.52
CA ALA A 214 20.00 34.52 -9.65
C ALA A 214 19.06 34.07 -8.51
N THR A 215 18.84 32.77 -8.28
CA THR A 215 17.96 32.28 -7.22
C THR A 215 18.70 31.38 -6.24
N PHE A 216 18.46 31.59 -4.94
CA PHE A 216 18.90 30.71 -3.86
C PHE A 216 17.84 29.65 -3.53
N ASP A 217 18.28 28.49 -3.03
CA ASP A 217 17.39 27.39 -2.67
C ASP A 217 16.54 27.61 -1.41
N ASN A 218 16.88 28.63 -0.60
CA ASN A 218 16.25 28.99 0.68
C ASN A 218 16.29 27.91 1.76
N GLU A 219 17.07 26.85 1.57
CA GLU A 219 17.19 25.75 2.53
C GLU A 219 18.63 25.65 3.06
N LEU A 220 19.64 25.68 2.18
CA LEU A 220 21.04 25.77 2.61
C LEU A 220 21.52 27.22 2.66
N ALA A 221 21.07 28.05 1.73
CA ALA A 221 21.33 29.48 1.78
C ALA A 221 20.16 30.27 1.23
N SER A 222 19.94 31.47 1.76
CA SER A 222 18.90 32.40 1.28
C SER A 222 19.48 33.69 0.69
N GLY A 223 20.80 33.83 0.68
CA GLY A 223 21.46 35.11 0.41
C GLY A 223 22.94 35.14 0.76
N VAL A 224 23.45 36.36 0.85
CA VAL A 224 24.79 36.68 1.38
C VAL A 224 24.67 37.70 2.50
N ALA A 225 25.65 37.73 3.40
CA ALA A 225 25.75 38.74 4.43
C ALA A 225 25.98 40.13 3.82
N ASN A 226 25.34 41.16 4.37
CA ASN A 226 25.51 42.57 3.98
C ASN A 226 26.77 43.20 4.61
N LYS A 227 27.91 42.52 4.52
CA LYS A 227 29.21 42.95 5.06
C LYS A 227 30.36 42.16 4.46
N GLY A 228 31.56 42.72 4.58
CA GLY A 228 32.81 42.07 4.18
C GLY A 228 33.31 41.09 5.23
N PHE A 229 34.45 40.47 4.96
CA PHE A 229 35.11 39.53 5.87
C PHE A 229 36.63 39.74 5.84
N TYR A 230 37.32 39.22 6.85
CA TYR A 230 38.78 39.26 6.94
C TYR A 230 39.37 37.86 6.91
N LEU A 231 40.43 37.69 6.13
CA LEU A 231 41.05 36.40 5.90
C LEU A 231 42.54 36.59 5.60
N ASN A 232 43.40 35.83 6.30
CA ASN A 232 44.87 35.82 6.13
C ASN A 232 45.51 37.21 5.97
N GLY A 233 45.22 38.14 6.88
CA GLY A 233 45.82 39.46 6.83
C GLY A 233 45.09 40.47 5.91
N THR A 234 44.12 40.00 5.12
CA THR A 234 43.49 40.77 4.05
C THR A 234 42.01 41.00 4.34
N TYR A 235 41.57 42.25 4.19
CA TYR A 235 40.17 42.61 4.27
C TYR A 235 39.50 42.52 2.90
N PHE A 236 38.47 41.69 2.82
CA PHE A 236 37.55 41.57 1.68
C PHE A 236 36.36 42.49 1.93
N ALA A 237 36.41 43.68 1.36
CA ALA A 237 35.37 44.68 1.56
C ALA A 237 34.08 44.30 0.83
N TYR A 238 32.92 44.56 1.44
CA TYR A 238 31.64 44.34 0.75
C TYR A 238 31.51 45.24 -0.48
N SER A 239 31.88 46.52 -0.32
CA SER A 239 31.93 47.51 -1.40
C SER A 239 32.97 48.57 -1.04
N LEU A 240 33.78 48.98 -2.04
CA LEU A 240 34.78 50.05 -1.91
C LEU A 240 34.40 51.29 -2.73
N ASN A 241 33.59 51.12 -3.78
CA ASN A 241 33.08 52.19 -4.63
C ASN A 241 31.81 51.71 -5.36
N GLN A 242 31.05 52.63 -5.97
CA GLN A 242 29.83 52.33 -6.73
C GLN A 242 30.03 51.25 -7.80
N ASN A 243 31.23 51.19 -8.41
CA ASN A 243 31.61 50.20 -9.42
C ASN A 243 32.81 49.33 -9.02
N TYR A 244 33.04 49.15 -7.72
CA TYR A 244 34.10 48.30 -7.18
C TYR A 244 33.63 47.65 -5.87
N GLY A 245 32.93 46.51 -5.97
CA GLY A 245 32.24 45.87 -4.85
C GLY A 245 31.39 44.67 -5.25
N TYR A 246 30.86 43.95 -4.26
CA TYR A 246 29.74 43.03 -4.49
C TYR A 246 28.49 43.85 -4.84
N ALA A 247 28.01 43.70 -6.07
CA ALA A 247 26.94 44.53 -6.63
C ALA A 247 25.54 43.91 -6.48
N GLY A 248 25.43 42.75 -5.83
CA GLY A 248 24.18 42.03 -5.67
C GLY A 248 23.91 41.03 -6.79
N ILE A 249 22.64 40.62 -6.87
CA ILE A 249 22.19 39.51 -7.71
C ILE A 249 21.31 40.07 -8.83
N TYR A 250 21.80 39.97 -10.05
CA TYR A 250 21.11 40.43 -11.26
C TYR A 250 21.78 39.80 -12.48
N ASN A 251 21.14 39.89 -13.66
CA ASN A 251 21.64 39.31 -14.91
C ASN A 251 22.01 37.82 -14.76
N GLY A 252 21.23 37.06 -14.00
CA GLY A 252 21.43 35.61 -13.84
C GLY A 252 22.59 35.19 -12.94
N GLY A 253 23.09 36.04 -12.04
CA GLY A 253 24.12 35.62 -11.09
C GLY A 253 24.46 36.64 -10.00
N MET A 254 25.40 36.25 -9.13
CA MET A 254 26.01 37.11 -8.11
C MET A 254 27.17 37.89 -8.72
N ASN A 255 27.14 39.22 -8.64
CA ASN A 255 28.07 40.09 -9.39
C ASN A 255 29.14 40.71 -8.48
N PHE A 256 30.40 40.55 -8.89
CA PHE A 256 31.57 41.19 -8.29
C PHE A 256 32.13 42.21 -9.28
N ASN A 257 31.80 43.49 -9.09
CA ASN A 257 32.21 44.57 -9.98
C ASN A 257 33.66 44.97 -9.69
N LEU A 258 34.48 44.99 -10.72
CA LEU A 258 35.91 45.29 -10.67
C LEU A 258 36.28 46.26 -11.78
N SER A 259 37.22 47.16 -11.50
CA SER A 259 37.75 48.09 -12.50
C SER A 259 39.22 48.46 -12.26
N THR A 260 40.06 48.28 -13.27
CA THR A 260 41.44 48.81 -13.25
C THR A 260 41.50 50.32 -13.45
N GLY A 261 40.38 50.96 -13.79
CA GLY A 261 40.22 52.42 -13.92
C GLY A 261 40.23 53.17 -12.59
N PHE A 262 40.28 52.48 -11.45
CA PHE A 262 40.50 53.07 -10.13
C PHE A 262 41.90 52.72 -9.60
N PRO A 263 42.95 53.53 -9.86
CA PRO A 263 44.33 53.19 -9.50
C PRO A 263 44.53 52.85 -8.02
N GLY A 264 43.88 53.58 -7.11
CA GLY A 264 43.96 53.33 -5.66
C GLY A 264 43.21 52.09 -5.17
N LEU A 265 42.39 51.46 -6.03
CA LEU A 265 41.64 50.25 -5.70
C LEU A 265 42.21 49.00 -6.38
N LYS A 266 43.22 49.12 -7.25
CA LYS A 266 43.90 47.97 -7.82
C LYS A 266 44.43 47.07 -6.70
N SER A 267 44.25 45.76 -6.86
CA SER A 267 44.58 44.75 -5.85
C SER A 267 43.83 44.88 -4.52
N ARG A 268 42.83 45.76 -4.37
CA ARG A 268 41.96 45.73 -3.19
C ARG A 268 40.93 44.61 -3.37
N ARG A 269 40.68 43.85 -2.30
CA ARG A 269 39.79 42.69 -2.37
C ARG A 269 38.39 43.10 -1.99
N ILE A 270 37.43 42.65 -2.79
CA ILE A 270 36.00 42.74 -2.50
C ILE A 270 35.45 41.33 -2.26
N GLY A 271 34.37 41.20 -1.51
CA GLY A 271 33.82 39.88 -1.25
C GLY A 271 32.55 39.85 -0.43
N CYS A 272 31.97 38.66 -0.33
CA CYS A 272 30.79 38.38 0.49
C CYS A 272 30.84 36.94 1.03
N VAL A 273 30.00 36.67 2.02
CA VAL A 273 29.84 35.35 2.66
C VAL A 273 28.38 34.93 2.50
N LEU A 274 28.09 33.64 2.27
CA LEU A 274 26.72 33.14 2.33
C LEU A 274 26.09 33.48 3.70
N SER A 275 24.78 33.76 3.73
CA SER A 275 24.10 34.23 4.95
C SER A 275 23.95 33.18 6.04
N GLN A 276 24.20 31.90 5.74
CA GLN A 276 24.08 30.77 6.65
C GLN A 276 25.41 30.01 6.72
N SER A 277 25.69 29.43 7.90
CA SER A 277 26.66 28.34 7.98
C SER A 277 26.04 27.04 7.45
N ILE A 278 26.83 26.21 6.78
CA ILE A 278 26.38 24.99 6.13
C ILE A 278 27.15 23.80 6.73
N ASN A 279 26.41 22.75 7.13
CA ASN A 279 27.01 21.49 7.53
C ASN A 279 27.53 20.77 6.29
N LEU A 280 28.86 20.58 6.19
CA LEU A 280 29.47 19.95 5.03
C LEU A 280 29.58 18.43 5.11
N THR A 281 29.23 17.82 6.24
CA THR A 281 29.28 16.36 6.43
C THR A 281 28.68 15.54 5.27
N PRO A 282 27.54 15.93 4.63
CA PRO A 282 26.97 15.13 3.54
C PRO A 282 27.58 15.41 2.15
N PHE A 283 28.55 16.32 2.02
CA PHE A 283 29.07 16.77 0.73
C PHE A 283 30.56 16.45 0.55
N ARG A 284 30.94 16.08 -0.68
CA ARG A 284 32.33 15.85 -1.09
C ARG A 284 32.93 17.03 -1.85
N GLN A 285 32.12 17.80 -2.56
CA GLN A 285 32.59 18.92 -3.39
C GLN A 285 31.66 20.13 -3.32
N ILE A 286 32.23 21.31 -3.48
CA ILE A 286 31.49 22.54 -3.80
C ILE A 286 31.98 23.04 -5.16
N VAL A 287 31.07 23.14 -6.13
CA VAL A 287 31.36 23.60 -7.49
C VAL A 287 30.75 24.98 -7.69
N ILE A 288 31.59 25.97 -7.97
CA ILE A 288 31.20 27.35 -8.20
C ILE A 288 31.41 27.67 -9.68
N SER A 289 30.32 27.73 -10.44
CA SER A 289 30.36 28.12 -11.86
C SER A 289 30.34 29.64 -11.99
N TYR A 290 31.18 30.18 -12.86
CA TYR A 290 31.29 31.62 -13.08
C TYR A 290 31.37 31.98 -14.57
N ARG A 291 31.07 33.25 -14.86
CA ARG A 291 31.35 33.91 -16.13
C ARG A 291 31.80 35.36 -15.93
N THR A 292 32.52 35.90 -16.91
CA THR A 292 33.01 37.28 -16.92
C THR A 292 32.17 38.15 -17.84
N LEU A 293 31.65 39.25 -17.31
CA LEU A 293 30.89 40.27 -18.01
C LEU A 293 31.63 41.61 -17.91
N ALA A 294 32.79 41.71 -18.56
CA ALA A 294 33.67 42.88 -18.47
C ALA A 294 34.28 43.25 -19.82
N ASN A 295 34.55 44.54 -20.01
CA ASN A 295 35.46 45.01 -21.05
C ASN A 295 36.89 44.65 -20.64
N ILE A 296 37.56 43.86 -21.47
CA ILE A 296 38.94 43.40 -21.24
C ILE A 296 39.80 43.85 -22.42
N GLN A 297 40.80 44.70 -22.15
CA GLN A 297 41.77 45.18 -23.14
C GLN A 297 43.19 44.97 -22.61
N GLY A 298 44.11 44.55 -23.48
CA GLY A 298 45.47 44.22 -23.06
C GLY A 298 45.50 42.98 -22.17
N ASN A 299 46.36 42.98 -21.15
CA ASN A 299 46.58 41.84 -20.26
C ASN A 299 46.36 42.20 -18.77
N PRO A 300 45.16 42.64 -18.36
CA PRO A 300 44.87 42.89 -16.96
C PRO A 300 44.76 41.57 -16.18
N TYR A 301 44.93 41.65 -14.87
CA TYR A 301 44.71 40.55 -13.95
C TYR A 301 43.34 40.71 -13.30
N ALA A 302 42.56 39.64 -13.26
CA ALA A 302 41.37 39.55 -12.41
C ALA A 302 41.29 38.15 -11.83
N THR A 303 41.00 38.07 -10.54
CA THR A 303 40.94 36.82 -9.78
C THR A 303 39.58 36.72 -9.10
N LEU A 304 38.98 35.54 -9.18
CA LEU A 304 37.84 35.12 -8.37
C LEU A 304 38.35 34.08 -7.38
N GLU A 305 37.94 34.19 -6.13
CA GLU A 305 38.39 33.37 -5.02
C GLU A 305 37.17 32.79 -4.31
N ALA A 306 37.23 31.51 -3.93
CA ALA A 306 36.22 30.87 -3.12
C ALA A 306 36.89 30.19 -1.92
N TYR A 307 36.26 30.32 -0.75
CA TYR A 307 36.77 29.78 0.51
C TYR A 307 35.68 29.04 1.28
N VAL A 308 36.07 27.94 1.91
CA VAL A 308 35.34 27.29 2.99
C VAL A 308 36.09 27.58 4.27
N ALA A 309 35.42 28.16 5.26
CA ALA A 309 36.02 28.59 6.51
C ALA A 309 35.32 27.99 7.73
N ARG A 310 36.08 27.73 8.79
CA ARG A 310 35.57 27.10 10.00
C ARG A 310 34.69 28.07 10.79
N VAL A 311 33.51 27.63 11.21
CA VAL A 311 32.60 28.48 12.02
C VAL A 311 33.19 28.72 13.42
N SER A 312 33.81 27.70 14.02
CA SER A 312 34.25 27.73 15.42
C SER A 312 35.37 28.74 15.70
N THR A 313 36.09 29.20 14.68
CA THR A 313 37.20 30.15 14.84
C THR A 313 36.85 31.57 14.41
N ARG A 314 35.58 31.80 14.02
CA ARG A 314 35.06 33.13 13.71
C ARG A 314 35.31 34.06 14.88
N ARG A 315 35.99 35.18 14.63
CA ARG A 315 36.26 36.23 15.61
C ARG A 315 36.06 37.60 15.01
N LEU A 316 35.87 38.62 15.86
CA LEU A 316 35.85 40.00 15.40
C LEU A 316 37.26 40.59 15.46
N ILE A 317 37.63 41.32 14.42
CA ILE A 317 38.87 42.11 14.40
C ILE A 317 38.56 43.54 13.97
N ASP A 318 39.35 44.49 14.45
CA ASP A 318 39.25 45.88 14.02
C ASP A 318 40.07 46.11 12.76
N VAL A 319 39.39 46.45 11.66
CA VAL A 319 39.99 46.81 10.39
C VAL A 319 39.90 48.33 10.22
N ALA A 320 41.04 48.97 9.98
CA ALA A 320 41.12 50.42 9.76
C ALA A 320 40.16 50.87 8.64
N GLY A 321 39.27 51.81 8.95
CA GLY A 321 38.27 52.33 8.02
C GLY A 321 37.03 51.44 7.78
N ALA A 322 36.97 50.24 8.37
CA ALA A 322 35.81 49.34 8.27
C ALA A 322 35.22 48.93 9.63
N GLY A 323 35.93 49.19 10.74
CA GLY A 323 35.50 48.82 12.08
C GLY A 323 35.62 47.33 12.35
N LYS A 324 34.73 46.78 13.19
CA LYS A 324 34.73 45.36 13.54
C LYS A 324 34.21 44.49 12.40
N VAL A 325 35.08 43.62 11.89
CA VAL A 325 34.82 42.69 10.78
C VAL A 325 35.00 41.25 11.26
N ASP A 326 34.22 40.32 10.71
CA ASP A 326 34.41 38.89 10.96
C ASP A 326 35.69 38.39 10.29
N ALA A 327 36.64 37.94 11.10
CA ALA A 327 37.77 37.15 10.67
C ALA A 327 37.40 35.67 10.69
N ILE A 328 37.75 34.98 9.61
CA ILE A 328 37.44 33.57 9.37
C ILE A 328 38.73 32.82 9.00
N ASP A 329 38.86 31.57 9.47
CA ASP A 329 40.02 30.73 9.14
C ASP A 329 39.65 29.67 8.10
N VAL A 330 40.47 29.57 7.06
CA VAL A 330 40.21 28.77 5.85
C VAL A 330 40.53 27.30 6.05
N LEU A 331 39.61 26.44 5.62
CA LEU A 331 39.78 24.99 5.49
C LEU A 331 40.10 24.59 4.04
N ARG A 332 39.40 25.22 3.09
CA ARG A 332 39.59 25.00 1.65
C ARG A 332 39.52 26.31 0.91
N GLN A 333 40.33 26.43 -0.13
CA GLN A 333 40.29 27.56 -1.03
C GLN A 333 40.71 27.12 -2.42
N ASP A 334 40.21 27.85 -3.41
CA ASP A 334 40.68 27.75 -4.78
C ASP A 334 40.30 29.04 -5.52
N THR A 335 40.93 29.28 -6.66
CA THR A 335 40.82 30.53 -7.40
C THR A 335 40.63 30.30 -8.89
N ALA A 336 40.05 31.28 -9.57
CA ALA A 336 40.00 31.32 -11.02
C ALA A 336 40.58 32.63 -11.54
N SER A 337 40.93 32.64 -12.82
CA SER A 337 41.45 33.82 -13.54
C SER A 337 40.44 34.35 -14.57
N PRO A 338 39.35 35.05 -14.15
CA PRO A 338 38.30 35.59 -15.01
C PRO A 338 38.75 36.47 -16.19
N ALA A 339 39.93 37.10 -16.11
CA ALA A 339 40.49 37.88 -17.21
C ALA A 339 40.96 37.00 -18.38
N ILE A 340 41.38 35.76 -18.09
CA ILE A 340 41.85 34.76 -19.07
C ILE A 340 40.70 33.83 -19.44
N ASN A 341 40.16 33.14 -18.43
CA ASN A 341 39.10 32.15 -18.58
C ASN A 341 37.77 32.82 -18.29
N ARG A 342 37.12 33.33 -19.33
CA ARG A 342 35.87 34.11 -19.23
C ARG A 342 34.67 33.31 -18.73
N THR A 343 34.76 31.99 -18.73
CA THR A 343 33.81 31.07 -18.10
C THR A 343 34.59 29.92 -17.48
N GLY A 344 34.11 29.39 -16.37
CA GLY A 344 34.80 28.29 -15.71
C GLY A 344 34.14 27.87 -14.41
N GLN A 345 34.86 27.02 -13.68
CA GLN A 345 34.44 26.51 -12.39
C GLN A 345 35.60 26.59 -11.39
N ILE A 346 35.26 26.87 -10.14
CA ILE A 346 36.11 26.60 -8.98
C ILE A 346 35.54 25.35 -8.30
N VAL A 347 36.38 24.36 -7.99
CA VAL A 347 35.95 23.09 -7.39
C VAL A 347 36.69 22.89 -6.07
N LEU A 348 35.96 22.98 -4.97
CA LEU A 348 36.51 22.77 -3.63
C LEU A 348 36.21 21.34 -3.18
N ASN A 349 37.24 20.55 -2.90
CA ASN A 349 37.07 19.24 -2.25
C ASN A 349 36.85 19.42 -0.75
N VAL A 350 35.68 19.02 -0.27
CA VAL A 350 35.23 19.16 1.13
C VAL A 350 34.92 17.82 1.79
N ALA A 351 35.27 16.70 1.15
CA ALA A 351 34.92 15.35 1.61
C ALA A 351 35.47 14.96 2.99
N ASP A 352 36.49 15.67 3.48
CA ASP A 352 37.10 15.47 4.79
C ASP A 352 36.58 16.45 5.86
N ILE A 353 35.63 17.32 5.52
CA ILE A 353 35.08 18.33 6.43
C ILE A 353 33.75 17.87 7.01
N ASN A 354 33.76 17.51 8.30
CA ASN A 354 32.61 16.99 9.03
C ASN A 354 32.09 18.01 10.07
N GLU A 355 31.99 19.28 9.68
CA GLU A 355 31.56 20.36 10.58
C GLU A 355 30.75 21.45 9.86
N GLN A 356 30.18 22.37 10.65
CA GLN A 356 29.55 23.60 10.16
C GLN A 356 30.62 24.58 9.65
N THR A 357 30.42 25.11 8.45
CA THR A 357 31.37 26.03 7.79
C THR A 357 30.67 27.25 7.20
N PHE A 358 31.43 28.32 6.97
CA PHE A 358 31.01 29.43 6.11
C PHE A 358 31.62 29.27 4.73
N VAL A 359 30.82 29.57 3.69
CA VAL A 359 31.32 29.68 2.31
C VAL A 359 31.37 31.15 1.93
N SER A 360 32.53 31.60 1.47
CA SER A 360 32.78 33.00 1.13
C SER A 360 33.48 33.15 -0.21
N PHE A 361 33.25 34.28 -0.85
CA PHE A 361 33.75 34.60 -2.18
C PHE A 361 34.49 35.93 -2.17
N GLY A 362 35.62 35.97 -2.85
CA GLY A 362 36.46 37.15 -3.01
C GLY A 362 36.74 37.45 -4.48
N ALA A 363 36.98 38.71 -4.82
CA ALA A 363 37.47 39.08 -6.13
C ALA A 363 38.34 40.35 -6.08
N TYR A 364 39.28 40.46 -7.01
CA TYR A 364 40.07 41.68 -7.22
C TYR A 364 40.61 41.74 -8.64
N CYS A 365 41.02 42.94 -9.07
CA CYS A 365 41.71 43.13 -10.35
C CYS A 365 42.95 44.04 -10.22
N ASN A 366 43.88 43.90 -11.15
CA ASN A 366 45.08 44.74 -11.27
C ASN A 366 45.50 44.88 -12.75
N SER A 367 46.44 45.79 -13.04
CA SER A 367 47.09 45.91 -14.34
C SER A 367 48.52 46.46 -14.22
N ASP A 368 49.41 45.96 -15.08
CA ASP A 368 50.80 46.44 -15.16
C ASP A 368 50.93 47.68 -16.04
N ARG A 369 50.10 47.80 -17.08
CA ARG A 369 50.10 48.95 -18.00
C ARG A 369 48.84 49.78 -17.83
N GLY A 370 48.97 51.09 -18.04
CA GLY A 370 47.82 52.01 -18.06
C GLY A 370 46.80 51.70 -19.16
N SER A 371 47.23 51.00 -20.23
CA SER A 371 46.37 50.52 -21.33
C SER A 371 45.61 49.24 -21.02
N ASP A 372 45.96 48.50 -19.96
CA ASP A 372 45.29 47.26 -19.63
C ASP A 372 44.01 47.54 -18.82
N VAL A 373 42.88 47.17 -19.40
CA VAL A 373 41.55 47.48 -18.87
C VAL A 373 40.87 46.18 -18.49
N PHE A 374 40.47 46.07 -17.22
CA PHE A 374 39.37 45.21 -16.81
C PHE A 374 38.30 46.14 -16.25
N ALA A 375 37.10 46.14 -16.81
CA ALA A 375 35.99 46.96 -16.33
C ALA A 375 34.66 46.23 -16.50
N GLY A 376 34.09 45.75 -15.40
CA GLY A 376 32.82 45.04 -15.37
C GLY A 376 32.75 44.01 -14.24
N ALA A 377 31.91 42.98 -14.41
CA ALA A 377 31.63 42.01 -13.36
C ALA A 377 32.30 40.65 -13.62
N VAL A 378 32.80 40.03 -12.55
CA VAL A 378 32.90 38.57 -12.48
C VAL A 378 31.61 38.07 -11.82
N GLN A 379 30.91 37.15 -12.47
CA GLN A 379 29.59 36.70 -12.06
C GLN A 379 29.59 35.22 -11.70
N ILE A 380 29.24 34.88 -10.46
CA ILE A 380 28.93 33.49 -10.08
C ILE A 380 27.51 33.17 -10.56
N THR A 381 27.36 32.14 -11.38
CA THR A 381 26.09 31.76 -12.01
C THR A 381 25.44 30.55 -11.36
N LYS A 382 26.24 29.68 -10.74
CA LYS A 382 25.75 28.46 -10.08
C LYS A 382 26.67 28.06 -8.93
N ILE A 383 26.09 27.57 -7.84
CA ILE A 383 26.80 26.94 -6.72
C ILE A 383 26.15 25.59 -6.44
N ASP A 384 26.89 24.51 -6.64
CA ASP A 384 26.48 23.14 -6.35
C ASP A 384 27.28 22.55 -5.19
N PHE A 385 26.60 21.87 -4.27
CA PHE A 385 27.20 21.07 -3.21
C PHE A 385 26.98 19.61 -3.59
N LEU A 386 28.02 18.87 -3.95
CA LEU A 386 27.93 17.52 -4.52
C LEU A 386 28.45 16.49 -3.52
N ASN A 387 27.84 15.29 -3.49
CA ASN A 387 28.38 14.12 -2.78
C ASN A 387 29.09 13.16 -3.73
#